data_AF-A0A1W4X0T9-F1
#
_entry.id   AF-A0A1W4X0T9-F1
#
_cell.length_a   1.000
_cell.length_b   1.000
_cell.length_c   1.000
_cell.angle_alpha   90.00
_cell.angle_beta   90.00
_cell.angle_gamma   90.00
#
_symmetry.space_group_name_H-M   'P 1'
#
loop_
_entity.id
_entity.type
_entity.pdbx_description
1 polymer ?
#
loop_
_entity_poly.entity_id
_entity_poly.type
_entity_poly.pdbx_seq_one_letter_code
_entity_poly.pdbx_strand_id
1 'polypeptide(L)'
;MSDVERFENQPENCPGTQSENAGKVSACAKCPNQQLCSSGTLKGTNSGMHEIQERLKDVKHKILVLSGKGGVGKSTLTCLLSRAFSLKNAEEHVAVLDIDICGPSQPRILGVLGEQVHQSGSGWSPVYVEDNLSVMSIGFLLSNPDDAIIWRGPKKNGIIKQFLSEVDWGKLNYLLIDTPPGTSDEHLSVTTYLAKAGLTGAIIITTPEEVALLDVRKEIDFCRKVNVKILGVIENMSLFVCPNCKNQKYFQQVVLNKCVKI
;
A
#
# COMPACT_ATOMS: atom_id res chain seq x y z
N MET A 1 -14.51 2.25 25.05
CA MET A 1 -15.84 2.51 24.46
C MET A 1 -15.80 3.93 23.94
N SER A 2 -15.41 4.11 22.68
CA SER A 2 -15.34 5.43 22.05
C SER A 2 -16.56 5.57 21.14
N ASP A 3 -17.41 6.52 21.50
CA ASP A 3 -18.60 6.92 20.77
C ASP A 3 -18.25 7.25 19.32
N VAL A 4 -18.80 6.44 18.40
CA VAL A 4 -18.79 6.72 16.97
C VAL A 4 -19.67 7.93 16.75
N GLU A 5 -19.09 9.02 16.24
CA GLU A 5 -19.78 10.26 15.88
C GLU A 5 -21.09 9.94 15.14
N ARG A 6 -22.23 10.25 15.78
CA ARG A 6 -23.55 10.20 15.16
C ARG A 6 -23.61 11.33 14.13
N PHE A 7 -23.60 10.99 12.85
CA PHE A 7 -23.93 11.93 11.78
C PHE A 7 -25.33 12.51 12.03
N GLU A 8 -25.48 13.84 11.93
CA GLU A 8 -26.67 14.63 12.35
C GLU A 8 -28.01 14.25 11.69
N ASN A 9 -28.03 13.26 10.77
CA ASN A 9 -29.23 12.79 10.06
C ASN A 9 -29.49 11.28 10.19
N GLN A 10 -28.85 10.59 11.15
CA GLN A 10 -29.10 9.17 11.37
C GLN A 10 -30.39 8.96 12.19
N PRO A 11 -31.37 8.16 11.73
CA PRO A 11 -32.56 7.86 12.52
C PRO A 11 -32.17 7.16 13.83
N GLU A 12 -32.80 7.55 14.94
CA GLU A 12 -32.42 7.17 16.31
C GLU A 12 -32.31 5.66 16.57
N ASN A 13 -32.90 4.82 15.71
CA ASN A 13 -32.91 3.36 15.81
C ASN A 13 -32.37 2.64 14.56
N CYS A 14 -31.37 3.21 13.88
CA CYS A 14 -30.73 2.56 12.73
C CYS A 14 -30.00 1.27 13.16
N PRO A 15 -30.32 0.08 12.62
CA PRO A 15 -29.65 -1.17 12.99
C PRO A 15 -28.20 -1.27 12.48
N GLY A 16 -27.76 -0.32 11.64
CA GLY A 16 -26.46 -0.34 10.97
C GLY A 16 -26.47 -1.19 9.69
N THR A 17 -25.57 -0.89 8.76
CA THR A 17 -25.50 -1.52 7.42
C THR A 17 -25.04 -2.98 7.44
N GLN A 18 -24.38 -3.41 8.52
CA GLN A 18 -23.89 -4.78 8.70
C GLN A 18 -24.88 -5.70 9.43
N SER A 19 -25.98 -5.16 9.96
CA SER A 19 -26.98 -5.96 10.69
C SER A 19 -27.82 -6.82 9.75
N GLU A 20 -28.28 -7.98 10.21
CA GLU A 20 -29.23 -8.80 9.46
C GLU A 20 -30.57 -8.10 9.20
N ASN A 21 -30.86 -7.11 10.05
CA ASN A 21 -32.04 -6.27 10.04
C ASN A 21 -31.86 -4.99 9.18
N ALA A 22 -30.69 -4.77 8.58
CA ALA A 22 -30.41 -3.64 7.71
C ALA A 22 -31.39 -3.59 6.52
N GLY A 23 -32.10 -2.47 6.36
CA GLY A 23 -33.09 -2.29 5.29
C GLY A 23 -34.43 -3.02 5.51
N LYS A 24 -34.56 -3.82 6.58
CA LYS A 24 -35.74 -4.67 6.85
C LYS A 24 -36.63 -4.18 7.99
N VAL A 25 -36.10 -3.39 8.91
CA VAL A 25 -36.85 -2.86 10.06
C VAL A 25 -37.53 -1.53 9.77
N SER A 26 -38.53 -1.19 10.57
CA SER A 26 -39.32 0.05 10.45
C SER A 26 -38.46 1.32 10.46
N ALA A 27 -37.36 1.32 11.21
CA ALA A 27 -36.39 2.42 11.24
C ALA A 27 -35.73 2.69 9.86
N CYS A 28 -35.71 1.71 8.95
CA CYS A 28 -35.16 1.85 7.61
C CYS A 28 -36.18 2.31 6.56
N ALA A 29 -37.49 2.34 6.87
CA ALA A 29 -38.56 2.55 5.89
C ALA A 29 -38.54 3.93 5.19
N LYS A 30 -37.89 4.92 5.81
CA LYS A 30 -37.72 6.27 5.24
C LYS A 30 -36.27 6.56 4.83
N CYS A 31 -35.41 5.54 4.84
CA CYS A 31 -34.00 5.69 4.49
C CYS A 31 -33.82 5.61 2.96
N PRO A 32 -33.17 6.60 2.31
CA PRO A 32 -32.88 6.56 0.88
C PRO A 32 -32.11 5.30 0.44
N ASN A 33 -31.32 4.73 1.36
CA ASN A 33 -30.49 3.55 1.13
C ASN A 33 -31.13 2.23 1.60
N GLN A 34 -32.44 2.19 1.87
CA GLN A 34 -33.14 0.98 2.36
C GLN A 34 -32.99 -0.20 1.40
N GLN A 35 -33.18 0.02 0.09
CA GLN A 35 -33.05 -1.04 -0.92
C GLN A 35 -31.62 -1.61 -0.97
N LEU A 36 -30.60 -0.75 -0.90
CA LEU A 36 -29.18 -1.15 -0.84
C LEU A 36 -28.80 -1.92 0.43
N CYS A 37 -29.45 -1.60 1.56
CA CYS A 37 -29.27 -2.34 2.81
C CYS A 37 -29.97 -3.70 2.78
N SER A 38 -31.21 -3.74 2.28
CA SER A 38 -32.04 -4.96 2.23
C SER A 38 -31.56 -5.97 1.18
N SER A 39 -30.95 -5.51 0.09
CA SER A 39 -30.30 -6.35 -0.93
C SER A 39 -29.05 -7.06 -0.41
N GLY A 40 -28.53 -6.67 0.77
CA GLY A 40 -27.28 -7.18 1.31
C GLY A 40 -26.03 -6.68 0.58
N THR A 41 -26.17 -5.79 -0.40
CA THR A 41 -25.03 -5.17 -1.13
C THR A 41 -24.08 -4.48 -0.15
N LEU A 42 -24.61 -3.88 0.92
CA LEU A 42 -23.83 -3.24 1.98
C LEU A 42 -23.34 -4.19 3.08
N LYS A 43 -23.80 -5.45 3.12
CA LYS A 43 -23.26 -6.51 4.00
C LYS A 43 -21.86 -6.98 3.56
N GLY A 44 -21.41 -6.55 2.37
CA GLY A 44 -20.16 -6.96 1.73
C GLY A 44 -18.86 -6.35 2.29
N THR A 45 -18.87 -5.70 3.45
CA THR A 45 -17.62 -5.18 4.06
C THR A 45 -16.69 -6.29 4.57
N ASN A 46 -17.20 -7.52 4.80
CA ASN A 46 -16.39 -8.66 5.23
C ASN A 46 -15.96 -9.60 4.08
N SER A 47 -16.70 -9.66 2.96
CA SER A 47 -16.35 -10.52 1.80
C SER A 47 -14.96 -10.17 1.26
N GLY A 48 -14.71 -8.86 1.14
CA GLY A 48 -13.45 -8.36 0.61
C GLY A 48 -12.22 -8.74 1.43
N MET A 49 -12.33 -8.80 2.75
CA MET A 49 -11.17 -9.14 3.59
C MET A 49 -10.83 -10.63 3.49
N HIS A 50 -11.85 -11.50 3.37
CA HIS A 50 -11.65 -12.93 3.18
C HIS A 50 -11.04 -13.23 1.81
N GLU A 51 -11.51 -12.56 0.75
CA GLU A 51 -10.94 -12.65 -0.60
C GLU A 51 -9.45 -12.28 -0.60
N ILE A 52 -9.07 -11.19 0.07
CA ILE A 52 -7.67 -10.77 0.20
C ILE A 52 -6.85 -11.79 0.99
N GLN A 53 -7.38 -12.31 2.09
CA GLN A 53 -6.69 -13.31 2.90
C GLN A 53 -6.41 -14.59 2.09
N GLU A 54 -7.41 -15.09 1.38
CA GLU A 54 -7.25 -16.26 0.51
C GLU A 54 -6.31 -15.98 -0.66
N ARG A 55 -6.41 -14.80 -1.30
CA ARG A 55 -5.55 -14.44 -2.42
C ARG A 55 -4.08 -14.35 -2.02
N LEU A 56 -3.80 -13.86 -0.82
CA LEU A 56 -2.44 -13.61 -0.34
C LEU A 56 -1.91 -14.69 0.59
N LYS A 57 -2.59 -15.85 0.70
CA LYS A 57 -2.17 -16.95 1.59
C LYS A 57 -0.81 -17.54 1.22
N ASP A 58 -0.49 -17.56 -0.06
CA ASP A 58 0.76 -18.10 -0.61
C ASP A 58 1.89 -17.05 -0.71
N VAL A 59 1.67 -15.86 -0.16
CA VAL A 59 2.67 -14.79 -0.07
C VAL A 59 3.32 -14.81 1.32
N LYS A 60 4.59 -15.26 1.40
CA LYS A 60 5.31 -15.46 2.68
C LYS A 60 5.55 -14.14 3.42
N HIS A 61 6.08 -13.13 2.73
CA HIS A 61 6.38 -11.83 3.32
C HIS A 61 5.67 -10.71 2.59
N LYS A 62 4.95 -9.89 3.35
CA LYS A 62 4.21 -8.73 2.87
C LYS A 62 4.80 -7.51 3.54
N ILE A 63 5.49 -6.66 2.79
CA ILE A 63 6.31 -5.57 3.34
C ILE A 63 5.82 -4.24 2.75
N LEU A 64 5.39 -3.34 3.62
CA LEU A 64 5.08 -1.96 3.24
C LEU A 64 6.38 -1.17 3.10
N VAL A 65 6.49 -0.37 2.05
CA VAL A 65 7.58 0.61 1.90
C VAL A 65 7.00 2.00 2.07
N LEU A 66 7.32 2.64 3.19
CA LEU A 66 6.77 3.93 3.62
C LEU A 66 7.78 5.05 3.44
N SER A 67 7.30 6.28 3.30
CA SER A 67 8.14 7.49 3.36
C SER A 67 7.32 8.67 3.84
N GLY A 68 7.90 9.51 4.68
CA GLY A 68 7.18 10.67 5.21
C GLY A 68 6.97 11.82 4.21
N LYS A 69 7.77 11.87 3.15
CA LYS A 69 7.68 12.91 2.10
C LYS A 69 8.00 12.35 0.71
N GLY A 70 7.50 13.03 -0.33
CA GLY A 70 7.86 12.73 -1.71
C GLY A 70 9.33 13.06 -2.01
N GLY A 71 9.91 12.38 -3.00
CA GLY A 71 11.27 12.68 -3.48
C GLY A 71 12.43 12.03 -2.71
N VAL A 72 12.17 11.27 -1.63
CA VAL A 72 13.23 10.57 -0.87
C VAL A 72 13.81 9.33 -1.58
N GLY A 73 13.31 9.00 -2.77
CA GLY A 73 13.70 7.81 -3.52
C GLY A 73 13.07 6.50 -3.04
N LYS A 74 11.90 6.56 -2.39
CA LYS A 74 11.13 5.40 -1.92
C LYS A 74 10.95 4.35 -3.01
N SER A 75 10.32 4.70 -4.13
CA SER A 75 10.03 3.79 -5.25
C SER A 75 11.30 3.22 -5.89
N THR A 76 12.35 4.04 -6.02
CA THR A 76 13.67 3.58 -6.45
C THR A 76 14.22 2.51 -5.52
N LEU A 77 14.19 2.72 -4.21
CA LEU A 77 14.64 1.72 -3.23
C LEU A 77 13.74 0.49 -3.22
N THR A 78 12.43 0.62 -3.42
CA THR A 78 11.53 -0.52 -3.60
C THR A 78 11.96 -1.40 -4.78
N CYS A 79 12.29 -0.79 -5.93
CA CYS A 79 12.83 -1.51 -7.10
C CYS A 79 14.20 -2.15 -6.81
N LEU A 80 15.12 -1.44 -6.16
CA LEU A 80 16.44 -1.99 -5.84
C LEU A 80 16.34 -3.19 -4.89
N LEU A 81 15.46 -3.10 -3.87
CA LEU A 81 15.17 -4.21 -2.96
C LEU A 81 14.53 -5.38 -3.70
N SER A 82 13.58 -5.14 -4.61
CA SER A 82 12.91 -6.20 -5.36
C SER A 82 13.89 -6.98 -6.23
N ARG A 83 14.76 -6.26 -6.96
CA ARG A 83 15.85 -6.85 -7.76
C ARG A 83 16.88 -7.55 -6.89
N ALA A 84 17.28 -6.97 -5.77
CA ALA A 84 18.24 -7.61 -4.88
C ALA A 84 17.69 -8.92 -4.29
N PHE A 85 16.38 -8.99 -4.01
CA PHE A 85 15.74 -10.22 -3.54
C PHE A 85 15.60 -11.25 -4.66
N SER A 86 15.21 -10.87 -5.88
CA SER A 86 15.08 -11.78 -7.02
C SER A 86 16.43 -12.36 -7.46
N LEU A 87 17.53 -11.61 -7.30
CA LEU A 87 18.88 -12.05 -7.64
C LEU A 87 19.53 -12.96 -6.59
N LYS A 88 18.93 -13.15 -5.40
CA LYS A 88 19.51 -14.05 -4.39
C LYS A 88 19.59 -15.49 -4.88
N ASN A 89 18.53 -15.98 -5.52
CA ASN A 89 18.46 -17.23 -6.26
C ASN A 89 17.15 -17.30 -7.06
N ALA A 90 17.07 -18.22 -8.03
CA ALA A 90 15.93 -18.33 -8.95
C ALA A 90 14.60 -18.72 -8.28
N GLU A 91 14.64 -19.30 -7.07
CA GLU A 91 13.44 -19.73 -6.31
C GLU A 91 12.87 -18.61 -5.42
N GLU A 92 13.54 -17.45 -5.35
CA GLU A 92 13.01 -16.27 -4.67
C GLU A 92 12.06 -15.51 -5.60
N HIS A 93 10.76 -15.78 -5.49
CA HIS A 93 9.74 -15.06 -6.22
C HIS A 93 9.36 -13.76 -5.52
N VAL A 94 9.49 -12.66 -6.23
CA VAL A 94 9.30 -11.31 -5.72
C VAL A 94 8.26 -10.57 -6.56
N ALA A 95 7.40 -9.81 -5.91
CA ALA A 95 6.50 -8.91 -6.59
C ALA A 95 6.52 -7.52 -5.97
N VAL A 96 6.29 -6.52 -6.82
CA VAL A 96 6.08 -5.13 -6.44
C VAL A 96 4.62 -4.77 -6.69
N LEU A 97 3.96 -4.23 -5.69
CA LEU A 97 2.65 -3.61 -5.82
C LEU A 97 2.78 -2.09 -5.63
N ASP A 98 2.54 -1.33 -6.69
CA ASP A 98 2.55 0.12 -6.69
C ASP A 98 1.13 0.67 -6.44
N ILE A 99 0.92 1.21 -5.24
CA ILE A 99 -0.32 1.88 -4.86
C ILE A 99 -0.15 3.41 -4.75
N ASP A 100 0.94 3.97 -5.27
CA ASP A 100 1.11 5.41 -5.39
C ASP A 100 0.31 5.95 -6.58
N ILE A 101 -1.01 6.02 -6.38
CA ILE A 101 -2.00 6.39 -7.41
C ILE A 101 -1.76 7.78 -7.98
N CYS A 102 -1.16 8.70 -7.22
CA CYS A 102 -0.97 10.07 -7.70
C CYS A 102 0.28 10.24 -8.59
N GLY A 103 1.22 9.29 -8.52
CA GLY A 103 2.48 9.38 -9.25
C GLY A 103 3.13 8.00 -9.42
N PRO A 104 2.47 7.07 -10.13
CA PRO A 104 2.98 5.71 -10.29
C PRO A 104 4.32 5.75 -11.02
N SER A 105 5.36 5.26 -10.36
CA SER A 105 6.74 5.33 -10.88
C SER A 105 7.35 3.96 -11.14
N GLN A 106 6.77 2.89 -10.57
CA GLN A 106 7.33 1.54 -10.67
C GLN A 106 7.40 1.02 -12.11
N PRO A 107 6.39 1.19 -12.99
CA PRO A 107 6.52 0.76 -14.39
C PRO A 107 7.74 1.37 -15.10
N ARG A 108 8.01 2.65 -14.85
CA ARG A 108 9.16 3.37 -15.40
C ARG A 108 10.48 2.87 -14.84
N ILE A 109 10.57 2.76 -13.52
CA ILE A 109 11.81 2.39 -12.83
C ILE A 109 12.20 0.93 -13.13
N LEU A 110 11.21 0.04 -13.30
CA LEU A 110 11.44 -1.37 -13.62
C LEU A 110 11.64 -1.63 -15.12
N GLY A 111 11.39 -0.64 -15.99
CA GLY A 111 11.62 -0.75 -17.44
C GLY A 111 10.49 -1.43 -18.21
N VAL A 112 9.27 -1.41 -17.67
CA VAL A 112 8.07 -2.06 -18.23
C VAL A 112 6.98 -1.04 -18.61
N LEU A 113 7.39 0.18 -18.98
CA LEU A 113 6.46 1.18 -19.50
C LEU A 113 5.85 0.71 -20.83
N GLY A 114 4.53 0.88 -20.96
CA GLY A 114 3.78 0.48 -22.16
C GLY A 114 3.25 -0.95 -22.11
N GLU A 115 3.68 -1.75 -21.13
CA GLU A 115 3.08 -3.05 -20.85
C GLU A 115 1.64 -2.90 -20.37
N GLN A 116 0.84 -3.95 -20.58
CA GLN A 116 -0.57 -3.97 -20.21
C GLN A 116 -0.85 -5.14 -19.28
N VAL A 117 -1.79 -4.91 -18.35
CA VAL A 117 -2.29 -5.97 -17.46
C VAL A 117 -3.29 -6.81 -18.24
N HIS A 118 -3.11 -8.12 -18.20
CA HIS A 118 -4.03 -9.07 -18.80
C HIS A 118 -4.99 -9.61 -17.75
N GLN A 119 -6.26 -9.75 -18.12
CA GLN A 119 -7.26 -10.44 -17.30
C GLN A 119 -7.39 -11.89 -17.77
N SER A 120 -7.24 -12.82 -16.85
CA SER A 120 -7.38 -14.26 -17.06
C SER A 120 -8.47 -14.84 -16.18
N GLY A 121 -8.71 -16.15 -16.28
CA GLY A 121 -9.67 -16.85 -15.43
C GLY A 121 -9.29 -16.87 -13.93
N SER A 122 -8.01 -16.68 -13.59
CA SER A 122 -7.54 -16.64 -12.19
C SER A 122 -7.47 -15.24 -11.60
N GLY A 123 -7.61 -14.20 -12.43
CA GLY A 123 -7.50 -12.80 -12.04
C GLY A 123 -6.66 -11.96 -13.00
N TRP A 124 -6.21 -10.80 -12.54
CA TRP A 124 -5.25 -9.98 -13.26
C TRP A 124 -3.84 -10.56 -13.16
N SER A 125 -3.21 -10.78 -14.30
CA SER A 125 -1.82 -11.21 -14.38
C SER A 125 -0.90 -9.99 -14.17
N PRO A 126 0.02 -10.02 -13.19
CA PRO A 126 1.01 -8.95 -13.04
C PRO A 126 1.96 -8.95 -14.23
N VAL A 127 2.59 -7.80 -14.47
CA VAL A 127 3.60 -7.65 -15.53
C VAL A 127 4.92 -8.22 -15.00
N TYR A 128 5.51 -9.18 -15.72
CA TYR A 128 6.78 -9.77 -15.34
C TYR A 128 7.95 -8.93 -15.88
N VAL A 129 8.86 -8.55 -15.00
CA VAL A 129 10.13 -7.87 -15.32
C VAL A 129 11.21 -8.92 -15.61
N GLU A 130 11.21 -10.00 -14.83
CA GLU A 130 12.03 -11.20 -14.96
C GLU A 130 11.16 -12.42 -14.57
N ASP A 131 11.60 -13.65 -14.81
CA ASP A 131 10.80 -14.87 -14.52
C ASP A 131 10.34 -14.97 -13.05
N ASN A 132 11.12 -14.41 -12.12
CA ASN A 132 10.83 -14.41 -10.68
C ASN A 132 10.56 -13.01 -10.11
N LEU A 133 10.42 -11.98 -10.93
CA LEU A 133 10.12 -10.61 -10.50
C LEU A 133 8.95 -10.03 -11.30
N SER A 134 7.84 -9.76 -10.62
CA SER A 134 6.66 -9.15 -11.24
C SER A 134 6.28 -7.81 -10.59
N VAL A 135 5.47 -7.02 -11.30
CA VAL A 135 4.95 -5.75 -10.82
C VAL A 135 3.48 -5.58 -11.21
N MET A 136 2.69 -5.06 -10.28
CA MET A 136 1.37 -4.49 -10.57
C MET A 136 1.38 -3.02 -10.19
N SER A 137 0.90 -2.17 -11.08
CA SER A 137 0.79 -0.73 -10.84
C SER A 137 -0.49 -0.20 -11.45
N ILE A 138 -1.07 0.81 -10.80
CA ILE A 138 -2.11 1.64 -11.38
C ILE A 138 -1.69 2.29 -12.70
N GLY A 139 -0.39 2.51 -12.92
CA GLY A 139 0.14 3.05 -14.18
C GLY A 139 -0.21 2.22 -15.42
N PHE A 140 -0.48 0.92 -15.28
CA PHE A 140 -0.92 0.05 -16.39
C PHE A 140 -2.41 0.19 -16.72
N LEU A 141 -3.20 0.74 -15.81
CA LEU A 141 -4.66 0.89 -15.96
C LEU A 141 -5.05 2.27 -16.50
N LEU A 142 -4.06 3.16 -16.70
CA LEU A 142 -4.27 4.48 -17.27
C LEU A 142 -4.22 4.40 -18.79
N SER A 143 -5.18 5.05 -19.44
CA SER A 143 -5.20 5.18 -20.90
C SER A 143 -4.02 6.01 -21.42
N ASN A 144 -3.60 7.01 -20.65
CA ASN A 144 -2.44 7.85 -20.95
C ASN A 144 -1.61 8.09 -19.66
N PRO A 145 -0.29 7.83 -19.67
CA PRO A 145 0.59 8.05 -18.52
C PRO A 145 0.62 9.49 -18.00
N ASP A 146 0.30 10.48 -18.85
CA ASP A 146 0.30 11.90 -18.48
C ASP A 146 -1.05 12.37 -17.91
N ASP A 147 -2.06 11.49 -17.84
CA ASP A 147 -3.37 11.85 -17.30
C ASP A 147 -3.26 12.09 -15.79
N ALA A 148 -3.65 13.30 -15.37
CA ALA A 148 -3.75 13.62 -13.95
C ALA A 148 -4.83 12.74 -13.29
N ILE A 149 -4.42 11.90 -12.35
CA ILE A 149 -5.33 11.01 -11.64
C ILE A 149 -6.05 11.77 -10.53
N ILE A 150 -7.25 12.26 -10.82
CA ILE A 150 -8.13 12.92 -9.84
C ILE A 150 -9.17 11.92 -9.35
N TRP A 151 -8.73 10.92 -8.59
CA TRP A 151 -9.62 9.90 -8.03
C TRP A 151 -9.99 10.23 -6.58
N ARG A 152 -11.28 10.10 -6.26
CA ARG A 152 -11.78 10.25 -4.88
C ARG A 152 -11.46 9.01 -4.04
N GLY A 153 -11.33 9.19 -2.72
CA GLY A 153 -10.95 8.14 -1.75
C GLY A 153 -11.62 6.77 -1.96
N PRO A 154 -12.95 6.68 -2.13
CA PRO A 154 -13.62 5.38 -2.36
C PRO A 154 -13.11 4.62 -3.58
N LYS A 155 -12.77 5.32 -4.66
CA LYS A 155 -12.22 4.70 -5.89
C LYS A 155 -10.78 4.23 -5.67
N LYS A 156 -9.98 5.00 -4.92
CA LYS A 156 -8.63 4.62 -4.53
C LYS A 156 -8.62 3.38 -3.63
N ASN A 157 -9.49 3.34 -2.63
CA ASN A 157 -9.62 2.19 -1.74
C ASN A 157 -10.13 0.95 -2.50
N GLY A 158 -11.06 1.16 -3.43
CA GLY A 158 -11.54 0.13 -4.35
C GLY A 158 -10.40 -0.51 -5.14
N ILE A 159 -9.55 0.29 -5.79
CA ILE A 159 -8.46 -0.29 -6.60
C ILE A 159 -7.40 -0.99 -5.75
N ILE A 160 -7.07 -0.46 -4.56
CA ILE A 160 -6.16 -1.13 -3.63
C ILE A 160 -6.74 -2.48 -3.22
N LYS A 161 -8.04 -2.54 -2.91
CA LYS A 161 -8.74 -3.79 -2.62
C LYS A 161 -8.60 -4.77 -3.80
N GLN A 162 -8.89 -4.34 -5.03
CA GLN A 162 -8.79 -5.18 -6.22
C GLN A 162 -7.37 -5.70 -6.46
N PHE A 163 -6.34 -4.87 -6.27
CA PHE A 163 -4.95 -5.34 -6.38
C PHE A 163 -4.61 -6.44 -5.36
N LEU A 164 -5.20 -6.38 -4.18
CA LEU A 164 -4.96 -7.38 -3.13
C LEU A 164 -5.82 -8.64 -3.30
N SER A 165 -7.01 -8.56 -3.91
CA SER A 165 -7.96 -9.69 -4.03
C SER A 165 -8.00 -10.35 -5.41
N GLU A 166 -7.76 -9.59 -6.49
CA GLU A 166 -7.99 -10.01 -7.88
C GLU A 166 -6.70 -10.21 -8.68
N VAL A 167 -5.55 -9.72 -8.22
CA VAL A 167 -4.27 -9.99 -8.89
C VAL A 167 -3.81 -11.40 -8.56
N ASP A 168 -3.50 -12.17 -9.59
CA ASP A 168 -2.94 -13.51 -9.44
C ASP A 168 -1.44 -13.44 -9.16
N TRP A 169 -1.12 -13.31 -7.87
CA TRP A 169 0.27 -13.23 -7.39
C TRP A 169 1.00 -14.58 -7.46
N GLY A 170 0.29 -15.70 -7.56
CA GLY A 170 0.87 -17.02 -7.40
C GLY A 170 1.55 -17.22 -6.04
N LYS A 171 2.65 -17.99 -6.03
CA LYS A 171 3.48 -18.20 -4.84
C LYS A 171 4.58 -17.16 -4.80
N LEU A 172 4.64 -16.37 -3.74
CA LEU A 172 5.64 -15.32 -3.57
C LEU A 172 6.40 -15.48 -2.26
N ASN A 173 7.70 -15.22 -2.31
CA ASN A 173 8.52 -15.04 -1.13
C ASN A 173 8.33 -13.63 -0.57
N TYR A 174 8.30 -12.63 -1.44
CA TYR A 174 8.18 -11.22 -1.04
C TYR A 174 7.18 -10.47 -1.92
N LEU A 175 6.22 -9.80 -1.28
CA LEU A 175 5.39 -8.75 -1.88
C LEU A 175 5.79 -7.41 -1.26
N LEU A 176 6.49 -6.59 -2.03
CA LEU A 176 6.87 -5.22 -1.66
C LEU A 176 5.77 -4.27 -2.12
N ILE A 177 5.21 -3.51 -1.19
CA ILE A 177 4.09 -2.61 -1.47
C ILE A 177 4.58 -1.17 -1.37
N ASP A 178 4.69 -0.51 -2.52
CA ASP A 178 5.12 0.87 -2.65
C ASP A 178 3.94 1.80 -2.37
N THR A 179 3.95 2.48 -1.22
CA THR A 179 2.83 3.33 -0.79
C THR A 179 2.99 4.78 -1.29
N PRO A 180 1.96 5.63 -1.31
CA PRO A 180 2.14 7.07 -1.46
C PRO A 180 3.01 7.65 -0.33
N PRO A 181 3.60 8.85 -0.50
CA PRO A 181 4.30 9.54 0.59
C PRO A 181 3.36 10.15 1.63
N GLY A 182 3.83 10.26 2.87
CA GLY A 182 3.11 10.81 4.02
C GLY A 182 2.00 9.89 4.53
N THR A 183 1.30 10.26 5.60
CA THR A 183 0.29 9.41 6.25
C THR A 183 -1.10 9.59 5.63
N SER A 184 -1.31 9.04 4.43
CA SER A 184 -2.55 9.22 3.66
C SER A 184 -3.61 8.12 3.93
N ASP A 185 -4.86 8.31 3.46
CA ASP A 185 -5.95 7.32 3.62
C ASP A 185 -5.63 5.97 2.95
N GLU A 186 -4.78 5.97 1.92
CA GLU A 186 -4.29 4.77 1.26
C GLU A 186 -3.49 3.88 2.22
N HIS A 187 -2.72 4.47 3.15
CA HIS A 187 -1.96 3.74 4.17
C HIS A 187 -2.89 3.01 5.15
N LEU A 188 -3.93 3.68 5.61
CA LEU A 188 -4.94 3.09 6.50
C LEU A 188 -5.68 1.96 5.79
N SER A 189 -6.00 2.16 4.51
CA SER A 189 -6.72 1.18 3.70
C SER A 189 -5.90 -0.10 3.51
N VAL A 190 -4.65 0.03 3.05
CA VAL A 190 -3.77 -1.12 2.83
C VAL A 190 -3.43 -1.85 4.12
N THR A 191 -3.17 -1.13 5.22
CA THR A 191 -2.89 -1.75 6.53
C THR A 191 -4.12 -2.48 7.08
N THR A 192 -5.31 -1.90 6.94
CA THR A 192 -6.58 -2.53 7.35
C THR A 192 -6.82 -3.82 6.56
N TYR A 193 -6.66 -3.79 5.23
CA TYR A 193 -6.83 -4.98 4.40
C TYR A 193 -5.81 -6.08 4.72
N LEU A 194 -4.55 -5.70 4.97
CA LEU A 194 -3.48 -6.65 5.27
C LEU A 194 -3.45 -7.13 6.71
N ALA A 195 -4.16 -6.48 7.64
CA ALA A 195 -4.20 -6.85 9.05
C ALA A 195 -4.60 -8.31 9.28
N LYS A 196 -5.50 -8.84 8.45
CA LYS A 196 -5.94 -10.25 8.48
C LYS A 196 -5.22 -11.16 7.49
N ALA A 197 -4.49 -10.58 6.52
CA ALA A 197 -3.73 -11.33 5.52
C ALA A 197 -2.26 -11.58 5.91
N GLY A 198 -1.84 -11.18 7.11
CA GLY A 198 -0.51 -11.46 7.64
C GLY A 198 0.57 -10.49 7.14
N LEU A 199 0.40 -9.19 7.41
CA LEU A 199 1.44 -8.19 7.15
C LEU A 199 2.71 -8.48 7.96
N THR A 200 3.87 -8.55 7.30
CA THR A 200 5.16 -8.84 7.95
C THR A 200 5.72 -7.61 8.67
N GLY A 201 5.58 -6.44 8.05
CA GLY A 201 6.04 -5.17 8.62
C GLY A 201 6.23 -4.08 7.57
N ALA A 202 6.89 -3.00 7.99
CA ALA A 202 7.18 -1.85 7.16
C ALA A 202 8.67 -1.49 7.17
N ILE A 203 9.18 -1.03 6.03
CA ILE A 203 10.47 -0.35 5.88
C ILE A 203 10.18 1.12 5.66
N ILE A 204 10.87 2.00 6.40
CA ILE A 204 10.69 3.46 6.29
C ILE A 204 11.89 4.04 5.53
N ILE A 205 11.64 4.79 4.46
CA ILE A 205 12.65 5.45 3.65
C ILE A 205 12.69 6.94 3.99
N THR A 206 13.89 7.47 4.19
CA THR A 206 14.12 8.90 4.50
C THR A 206 15.40 9.42 3.87
N THR A 207 15.68 10.70 4.06
CA THR A 207 16.92 11.41 3.72
C THR A 207 17.51 12.09 4.97
N PRO A 208 18.81 12.41 5.02
CA PRO A 208 19.44 13.01 6.22
C PRO A 208 18.94 14.41 6.59
N GLU A 209 18.28 15.11 5.67
CA GLU A 209 17.79 16.47 5.87
C GLU A 209 16.92 16.59 7.13
N GLU A 210 17.18 17.61 7.95
CA GLU A 210 16.50 17.81 9.24
C GLU A 210 14.97 17.85 9.13
N VAL A 211 14.44 18.44 8.05
CA VAL A 211 13.00 18.51 7.79
C VAL A 211 12.40 17.11 7.62
N ALA A 212 13.15 16.15 7.07
CA ALA A 212 12.67 14.78 6.89
C ALA A 212 12.50 14.02 8.22
N LEU A 213 13.21 14.42 9.29
CA LEU A 213 13.10 13.77 10.60
C LEU A 213 11.71 13.92 11.21
N LEU A 214 11.04 15.05 10.97
CA LEU A 214 9.68 15.27 11.45
C LEU A 214 8.69 14.32 10.78
N ASP A 215 8.87 14.07 9.47
CA ASP A 215 7.98 13.18 8.73
C ASP A 215 8.26 11.71 9.06
N VAL A 216 9.52 11.31 9.27
CA VAL A 216 9.86 9.97 9.78
C VAL A 216 9.20 9.68 11.13
N ARG A 217 9.16 10.66 12.05
CA ARG A 217 8.49 10.49 13.34
C ARG A 217 6.99 10.21 13.17
N LYS A 218 6.32 10.91 12.24
CA LYS A 218 4.91 10.66 11.92
C LYS A 218 4.69 9.26 11.37
N GLU A 219 5.56 8.77 10.48
CA GLU A 219 5.49 7.41 9.94
C GLU A 219 5.71 6.33 11.01
N ILE A 220 6.65 6.55 11.92
CA ILE A 220 6.89 5.66 13.07
C ILE A 220 5.64 5.62 13.97
N ASP A 221 5.06 6.78 14.28
CA ASP A 221 3.86 6.86 15.12
C ASP A 221 2.63 6.27 14.42
N PHE A 222 2.51 6.42 13.09
CA PHE A 222 1.52 5.72 12.29
C PHE A 222 1.66 4.20 12.46
N CYS A 223 2.85 3.65 12.22
CA CYS A 223 3.11 2.21 12.36
C CYS A 223 2.74 1.70 13.76
N ARG A 224 3.07 2.46 14.82
CA ARG A 224 2.69 2.13 16.20
C ARG A 224 1.18 2.10 16.39
N LYS A 225 0.45 3.10 15.90
CA LYS A 225 -1.01 3.20 16.04
C LYS A 225 -1.75 2.07 15.33
N VAL A 226 -1.25 1.63 14.18
CA VAL A 226 -1.84 0.53 13.39
C VAL A 226 -1.20 -0.83 13.68
N ASN A 227 -0.34 -0.94 14.70
CA ASN A 227 0.35 -2.16 15.12
C ASN A 227 1.14 -2.85 13.99
N VAL A 228 1.82 -2.06 13.16
CA VAL A 228 2.71 -2.54 12.11
C VAL A 228 4.15 -2.58 12.64
N LYS A 229 4.79 -3.75 12.53
CA LYS A 229 6.19 -3.93 12.91
C LYS A 229 7.10 -3.13 11.96
N ILE A 230 7.96 -2.28 12.50
CA ILE A 230 9.00 -1.62 11.71
C ILE A 230 10.18 -2.58 11.57
N LEU A 231 10.49 -2.98 10.34
CA LEU A 231 11.60 -3.89 10.01
C LEU A 231 12.93 -3.15 9.96
N GLY A 232 12.90 -1.86 9.59
CA GLY A 232 14.07 -1.01 9.53
C GLY A 232 13.77 0.38 8.96
N VAL A 233 14.75 1.27 9.11
CA VAL A 233 14.74 2.61 8.51
C VAL A 233 15.95 2.71 7.58
N ILE A 234 15.74 3.17 6.35
CA ILE A 234 16.78 3.36 5.35
C ILE A 234 16.96 4.86 5.12
N GLU A 235 18.17 5.36 5.37
CA GLU A 235 18.56 6.72 5.02
C GLU A 235 19.19 6.72 3.62
N ASN A 236 18.44 7.24 2.65
CA ASN A 236 18.85 7.38 1.26
C ASN A 236 19.61 8.71 1.03
N MET A 237 20.40 8.77 -0.03
CA MET A 237 21.11 9.99 -0.45
C MET A 237 22.00 10.62 0.65
N SER A 238 22.57 9.79 1.54
CA SER A 238 23.37 10.26 2.68
C SER A 238 24.82 10.59 2.36
N LEU A 239 25.36 9.98 1.29
CA LEU A 239 26.76 10.07 0.90
C LEU A 239 26.91 10.35 -0.59
N PHE A 240 27.80 11.28 -0.93
CA PHE A 240 28.32 11.45 -2.28
C PHE A 240 29.77 10.99 -2.35
N VAL A 241 30.06 10.12 -3.34
CA VAL A 241 31.41 9.69 -3.67
C VAL A 241 31.79 10.35 -5.00
N CYS A 242 32.80 11.21 -4.99
CA CYS A 242 33.26 11.87 -6.21
C CYS A 242 33.80 10.82 -7.19
N PRO A 243 33.28 10.73 -8.43
CA PRO A 243 33.72 9.71 -9.38
C PRO A 243 35.19 9.90 -9.79
N ASN A 244 35.69 11.14 -9.77
CA ASN A 244 37.05 11.50 -10.17
C ASN A 244 38.10 11.19 -9.09
N CYS A 245 37.90 11.65 -7.85
CA CYS A 245 38.92 11.54 -6.79
C CYS A 245 38.57 10.56 -5.67
N LYS A 246 37.41 9.90 -5.73
CA LYS A 246 36.89 8.96 -4.70
C LYS A 246 36.68 9.55 -3.31
N ASN A 247 36.87 10.86 -3.13
CA ASN A 247 36.54 11.54 -1.88
C ASN A 247 35.06 11.42 -1.56
N GLN A 248 34.77 11.20 -0.28
CA GLN A 248 33.43 11.01 0.25
C GLN A 248 32.98 12.26 1.00
N LYS A 249 31.77 12.73 0.73
CA LYS A 249 31.10 13.80 1.48
C LYS A 249 29.74 13.32 1.95
N TYR A 250 29.49 13.43 3.25
CA TYR A 250 28.17 13.21 3.84
C TYR A 250 27.35 14.49 3.73
N PHE A 251 26.08 14.38 3.34
CA PHE A 251 25.22 15.54 3.12
C PHE A 251 24.70 16.18 4.40
N GLN A 252 24.69 15.46 5.53
CA GLN A 252 24.63 16.03 6.87
C GLN A 252 24.91 14.95 7.92
N GLN A 253 25.69 15.30 8.95
CA GLN A 253 25.96 14.45 10.11
C GLN A 253 25.05 14.91 11.26
N VAL A 254 23.73 14.72 11.13
CA VAL A 254 22.87 14.81 12.32
C VAL A 254 23.24 13.60 13.18
N VAL A 255 23.83 13.88 14.33
CA VAL A 255 24.25 12.92 15.34
C VAL A 255 23.08 11.97 15.67
N LEU A 256 23.05 10.80 15.04
CA LEU A 256 22.13 9.69 15.30
C LEU A 256 22.44 8.97 16.63
N ASN A 257 23.03 9.64 17.63
CA ASN A 257 23.26 9.03 18.95
C ASN A 257 21.97 8.92 19.79
N LYS A 258 20.79 9.30 19.28
CA LYS A 258 19.52 9.24 20.03
C LYS A 258 18.30 8.66 19.31
N CYS A 259 18.41 8.16 18.07
CA CYS A 259 17.29 7.48 17.45
C CYS A 259 17.38 5.97 17.71
N VAL A 260 16.75 5.57 18.82
CA VAL A 260 16.13 4.26 19.08
C VAL A 260 17.05 3.06 18.80
N LYS A 261 17.68 2.55 19.87
CA LYS A 261 17.99 1.12 19.93
C LYS A 261 16.69 0.36 19.60
N ILE A 262 16.68 -0.33 18.46
CA ILE A 262 15.70 -1.36 18.14
C ILE A 262 15.95 -2.54 19.09
#